data_AF-A0A6I2F6E4-F1
#
_entry.id   AF-A0A6I2F6E4-F1
#
_cell.length_a   1.000
_cell.length_b   1.000
_cell.length_c   1.000
_cell.angle_alpha   90.00
_cell.angle_beta   90.00
_cell.angle_gamma   90.00
#
_symmetry.space_group_name_H-M   'P 1'
#
loop_
_entity.id
_entity.type
_entity.pdbx_description
1 polymer ?
#
loop_
_entity_poly.entity_id
_entity_poly.type
_entity_poly.pdbx_seq_one_letter_code
_entity_poly.pdbx_strand_id
1 'polypeptide(L)'
;MRSTAAKAAAAMIAAPIALCGCASEPSSQNIVTVGYSEAGATTSAVLEVDGIRCAMVGDQALLGSTEPHEGTQAQFTASSRPGPGTFTTGASLGEDLWFLSDAPFDLVDDGAVFDDIPGTVARGDSITSATEVVDAAATLSADIRCTTGELE
;
A
#
# COMPACT_ATOMS: atom_id res chain seq x y z
N MET A 1 -49.47 -24.68 -50.36
CA MET A 1 -49.84 -25.86 -49.56
C MET A 1 -50.05 -25.42 -48.12
N ARG A 2 -51.08 -25.97 -47.49
CA ARG A 2 -51.61 -25.68 -46.14
C ARG A 2 -50.62 -26.17 -45.06
N SER A 3 -50.53 -25.50 -43.91
CA SER A 3 -51.11 -25.98 -42.64
C SER A 3 -50.56 -25.21 -41.42
N THR A 4 -51.47 -24.93 -40.50
CA THR A 4 -51.37 -24.18 -39.24
C THR A 4 -50.99 -25.06 -38.03
N ALA A 5 -50.56 -24.41 -36.93
CA ALA A 5 -50.61 -24.82 -35.50
C ALA A 5 -49.65 -25.94 -35.02
N ALA A 6 -49.18 -26.03 -33.75
CA ALA A 6 -49.11 -25.17 -32.57
C ALA A 6 -48.18 -25.83 -31.52
N LYS A 7 -47.66 -25.03 -30.59
CA LYS A 7 -47.25 -25.31 -29.18
C LYS A 7 -46.62 -26.67 -28.82
N ALA A 8 -45.36 -26.62 -28.38
CA ALA A 8 -44.89 -27.41 -27.24
C ALA A 8 -43.93 -26.55 -26.39
N ALA A 9 -44.32 -26.30 -25.15
CA ALA A 9 -43.45 -25.73 -24.13
C ALA A 9 -42.50 -26.83 -23.63
N ALA A 10 -41.21 -26.53 -23.55
CA ALA A 10 -40.26 -27.29 -22.75
C ALA A 10 -39.32 -26.28 -22.08
N ALA A 11 -39.65 -25.95 -20.84
CA ALA A 11 -38.77 -25.27 -19.93
C ALA A 11 -37.56 -26.19 -19.66
N MET A 12 -36.37 -25.77 -20.08
CA MET A 12 -35.11 -26.37 -19.63
C MET A 12 -34.39 -25.34 -18.77
N ILE A 13 -34.68 -25.46 -17.48
CA ILE A 13 -33.83 -25.26 -16.31
C ILE A 13 -32.45 -24.67 -16.66
N ALA A 14 -32.29 -23.37 -16.38
CA ALA A 14 -30.99 -22.75 -16.22
C ALA A 14 -30.27 -23.45 -15.06
N ALA A 15 -29.21 -24.19 -15.35
CA ALA A 15 -28.27 -24.62 -14.33
C ALA A 15 -27.39 -23.41 -13.97
N PRO A 16 -27.42 -22.90 -12.72
CA PRO A 16 -26.37 -22.03 -12.26
C PRO A 16 -25.11 -22.89 -12.12
N ILE A 17 -24.19 -22.73 -13.06
CA ILE A 17 -22.80 -23.14 -12.84
C ILE A 17 -22.31 -22.24 -11.73
N ALA A 18 -22.36 -22.75 -10.50
CA ALA A 18 -21.60 -22.21 -9.39
C ALA A 18 -20.13 -22.33 -9.79
N LEU A 19 -19.60 -21.26 -10.39
CA LEU A 19 -18.19 -20.98 -10.36
C LEU A 19 -17.86 -20.88 -8.87
N CYS A 20 -17.35 -21.97 -8.29
CA CYS A 20 -16.49 -21.90 -7.12
C CYS A 20 -15.30 -21.05 -7.55
N GLY A 21 -15.48 -19.72 -7.54
CA GLY A 21 -14.37 -18.82 -7.40
C GLY A 21 -13.70 -19.27 -6.11
N CYS A 22 -12.46 -19.73 -6.20
CA CYS A 22 -11.55 -19.56 -5.09
C CYS A 22 -11.70 -18.09 -4.71
N ALA A 23 -12.34 -17.82 -3.57
CA ALA A 23 -12.13 -16.56 -2.91
C ALA A 23 -10.62 -16.54 -2.69
N SER A 24 -9.90 -15.74 -3.49
CA SER A 24 -8.52 -15.41 -3.17
C SER A 24 -8.55 -15.02 -1.71
N GLU A 25 -7.92 -15.83 -0.86
CA GLU A 25 -7.66 -15.42 0.51
C GLU A 25 -7.07 -14.02 0.42
N PRO A 26 -7.56 -13.02 1.18
CA PRO A 26 -6.92 -11.73 1.20
C PRO A 26 -5.48 -12.00 1.63
N SER A 27 -4.53 -11.87 0.69
CA SER A 27 -3.13 -11.80 1.06
C SER A 27 -3.06 -10.66 2.06
N SER A 28 -2.48 -10.93 3.23
CA SER A 28 -2.25 -9.96 4.30
C SER A 28 -1.17 -8.95 3.90
N GLN A 29 -1.24 -8.47 2.67
CA GLN A 29 -0.29 -7.66 1.97
C GLN A 29 -0.79 -6.22 2.06
N ASN A 30 0.07 -5.35 2.56
CA ASN A 30 -0.25 -3.94 2.68
C ASN A 30 0.03 -3.25 1.35
N ILE A 31 -0.88 -2.37 0.93
CA ILE A 31 -0.72 -1.60 -0.29
C ILE A 31 -0.41 -0.16 0.08
N VAL A 32 0.72 0.34 -0.40
CA VAL A 32 1.13 1.75 -0.28
C VAL A 32 1.07 2.38 -1.65
N THR A 33 0.30 3.46 -1.79
CA THR A 33 0.20 4.21 -3.04
C THR A 33 0.92 5.54 -2.89
N VAL A 34 1.81 5.86 -3.83
CA VAL A 34 2.51 7.14 -3.88
C VAL A 34 2.20 7.85 -5.19
N GLY A 35 1.55 9.00 -5.09
CA GLY A 35 1.32 9.91 -6.21
C GLY A 35 2.45 10.94 -6.30
N TYR A 36 3.07 11.07 -7.46
CA TYR A 36 4.12 12.08 -7.72
C TYR A 36 4.17 12.47 -9.20
N SER A 37 4.88 13.53 -9.54
CA SER A 37 5.08 13.98 -10.92
C SER A 37 6.55 13.94 -11.29
N GLU A 38 6.86 13.34 -12.44
CA GLU A 38 8.22 13.30 -12.98
C GLU A 38 8.21 13.76 -14.44
N ALA A 39 9.13 14.67 -14.79
CA ALA A 39 9.23 15.24 -16.13
C ALA A 39 7.90 15.81 -16.70
N GLY A 40 7.03 16.29 -15.81
CA GLY A 40 5.72 16.87 -16.16
C GLY A 40 4.59 15.84 -16.38
N ALA A 41 4.83 14.55 -16.16
CA ALA A 41 3.81 13.52 -16.14
C ALA A 41 3.48 13.11 -14.69
N THR A 42 2.20 12.95 -14.39
CA THR A 42 1.76 12.39 -13.11
C THR A 42 1.88 10.88 -13.11
N THR A 43 2.50 10.34 -12.08
CA THR A 43 2.79 8.93 -11.84
C THR A 43 2.14 8.49 -10.52
N SER A 44 1.68 7.25 -10.49
CA SER A 44 1.19 6.58 -9.29
C SER A 44 1.96 5.29 -9.11
N ALA A 45 2.87 5.23 -8.13
CA ALA A 45 3.55 4.01 -7.74
C ALA A 45 2.66 3.25 -6.76
N VAL A 46 2.43 1.95 -7.03
CA VAL A 46 1.71 1.05 -6.14
C VAL A 46 2.71 0.04 -5.61
N LEU A 47 2.90 0.05 -4.30
CA LEU A 47 3.87 -0.76 -3.60
C LEU A 47 3.14 -1.83 -2.81
N GLU A 48 3.53 -3.06 -3.07
CA GLU A 48 3.15 -4.22 -2.30
C GLU A 48 4.17 -4.42 -1.18
N VAL A 49 3.73 -4.21 0.07
CA VAL A 49 4.57 -4.27 1.26
C VAL A 49 4.11 -5.40 2.17
N ASP A 50 4.98 -6.37 2.36
CA ASP A 50 4.74 -7.51 3.24
C ASP A 50 5.49 -7.37 4.56
N GLY A 51 5.09 -8.17 5.56
CA GLY A 51 5.87 -8.36 6.78
C GLY A 51 6.01 -7.11 7.65
N ILE A 52 5.06 -6.17 7.59
CA ILE A 52 5.12 -4.98 8.44
C ILE A 52 4.92 -5.37 9.91
N ARG A 53 5.89 -4.94 10.73
CA ARG A 53 5.85 -5.04 12.19
C ARG A 53 5.61 -3.66 12.78
N CYS A 54 4.84 -3.63 13.87
CA CYS A 54 4.64 -2.46 14.70
C CYS A 54 5.32 -2.66 16.05
N ALA A 55 5.89 -1.60 16.59
CA ALA A 55 6.43 -1.58 17.93
C ALA A 55 6.20 -0.24 18.61
N MET A 56 6.04 -0.29 19.93
CA MET A 56 5.93 0.89 20.78
C MET A 56 7.16 0.96 21.68
N VAL A 57 7.92 2.05 21.59
CA VAL A 57 9.09 2.31 22.45
C VAL A 57 8.82 3.58 23.26
N GLY A 58 8.29 3.40 24.47
CA GLY A 58 7.70 4.51 25.23
C GLY A 58 6.48 5.06 24.47
N ASP A 59 6.46 6.37 24.22
CA ASP A 59 5.40 7.05 23.47
C ASP A 59 5.67 7.10 21.95
N GLN A 60 6.72 6.43 21.46
CA GLN A 60 7.08 6.41 20.05
C GLN A 60 6.52 5.14 19.37
N ALA A 61 5.76 5.32 18.29
CA ALA A 61 5.38 4.21 17.41
C ALA A 61 6.43 4.03 16.31
N LEU A 62 6.74 2.77 16.00
CA LEU A 62 7.64 2.36 14.93
C LEU A 62 6.91 1.33 14.07
N LEU A 63 6.87 1.57 12.77
CA LEU A 63 6.34 0.69 11.75
C LEU A 63 7.45 0.43 10.73
N GLY A 64 7.67 -0.82 10.37
CA GLY A 64 8.68 -1.17 9.39
C GLY A 64 8.41 -2.50 8.71
N SER A 65 8.62 -2.55 7.41
CA SER A 65 8.74 -3.81 6.68
C SER A 65 10.04 -4.53 7.07
N THR A 66 9.99 -5.85 7.25
CA THR A 66 11.21 -6.66 7.40
C THR A 66 12.07 -6.61 6.12
N GLU A 67 13.38 -6.86 6.23
CA GLU A 67 14.34 -6.72 5.13
C GLU A 67 13.83 -7.37 3.81
N PRO A 68 14.04 -6.69 2.67
CA PRO A 68 13.63 -7.21 1.39
C PRO A 68 14.40 -8.50 1.07
N HIS A 69 13.67 -9.54 0.68
CA HIS A 69 14.27 -10.76 0.14
C HIS A 69 14.66 -10.55 -1.34
N GLU A 70 15.63 -11.32 -1.84
CA GLU A 70 16.12 -11.21 -3.22
C GLU A 70 14.95 -11.22 -4.24
N GLY A 71 14.85 -10.14 -5.04
CA GLY A 71 13.70 -9.84 -5.92
C GLY A 71 12.89 -8.60 -5.49
N THR A 72 13.14 -8.11 -4.26
CA THR A 72 12.71 -6.87 -3.60
C THR A 72 11.22 -6.54 -3.65
N GLN A 73 10.54 -6.91 -2.56
CA GLN A 73 9.38 -6.18 -2.03
C GLN A 73 9.81 -4.74 -1.66
N ALA A 74 8.89 -3.80 -1.78
CA ALA A 74 9.13 -2.40 -1.43
C ALA A 74 9.43 -2.25 0.08
N GLN A 75 10.40 -1.40 0.41
CA GLN A 75 10.67 -1.05 1.81
C GLN A 75 9.73 0.05 2.26
N PHE A 76 9.19 -0.08 3.46
CA PHE A 76 8.35 0.93 4.11
C PHE A 76 8.76 1.09 5.57
N THR A 77 8.86 2.35 6.00
CA THR A 77 9.04 2.68 7.42
C THR A 77 8.19 3.89 7.77
N ALA A 78 7.62 3.89 8.97
CA ALA A 78 6.99 5.05 9.55
C ALA A 78 7.29 5.11 11.04
N SER A 79 7.45 6.31 11.58
CA SER A 79 7.59 6.52 13.01
C SER A 79 6.86 7.77 13.44
N SER A 80 6.38 7.78 14.68
CA SER A 80 5.77 8.94 15.30
C SER A 80 6.30 9.12 16.72
N ARG A 81 6.66 10.34 17.10
CA ARG A 81 7.08 10.73 18.45
C ARG A 81 6.14 11.83 18.98
N PRO A 82 5.94 11.98 20.30
CA PRO A 82 5.28 13.18 20.82
C PRO A 82 6.14 14.45 20.62
N GLY A 83 5.55 15.53 20.09
CA GLY A 83 6.21 16.84 19.84
C GLY A 83 6.13 17.33 18.39
N PRO A 84 6.76 18.46 18.03
CA PRO A 84 6.88 18.95 16.63
C PRO A 84 8.05 18.30 15.86
N GLY A 85 7.88 18.02 14.56
CA GLY A 85 8.91 17.39 13.71
C GLY A 85 9.14 15.91 14.04
N THR A 86 8.04 15.20 14.27
CA THR A 86 8.02 13.95 15.03
C THR A 86 7.52 12.76 14.27
N PHE A 87 6.99 12.98 13.08
CA PHE A 87 6.63 11.92 12.16
C PHE A 87 7.76 11.78 11.15
N THR A 88 8.06 10.55 10.77
CA THR A 88 8.94 10.27 9.64
C THR A 88 8.36 9.07 8.93
N THR A 89 8.00 9.23 7.68
CA THR A 89 7.50 8.18 6.79
C THR A 89 8.41 8.11 5.59
N GLY A 90 8.80 6.91 5.18
CA GLY A 90 9.44 6.72 3.90
C GLY A 90 9.17 5.37 3.27
N ALA A 91 9.12 5.38 1.94
CA ALA A 91 8.81 4.22 1.12
C ALA A 91 9.75 4.18 -0.09
N SER A 92 10.32 3.02 -0.39
CA SER A 92 11.13 2.80 -1.59
C SER A 92 10.22 2.56 -2.80
N LEU A 93 10.44 3.31 -3.88
CA LEU A 93 9.70 3.23 -5.13
C LEU A 93 10.43 2.43 -6.22
N GLY A 94 11.61 1.89 -5.90
CA GLY A 94 12.53 1.26 -6.87
C GLY A 94 13.47 2.27 -7.53
N GLU A 95 14.52 1.77 -8.21
CA GLU A 95 15.49 2.59 -8.98
C GLU A 95 16.04 3.81 -8.20
N ASP A 96 16.41 3.60 -6.93
CA ASP A 96 16.91 4.63 -6.02
C ASP A 96 15.92 5.77 -5.74
N LEU A 97 14.62 5.60 -6.01
CA LEU A 97 13.59 6.56 -5.67
C LEU A 97 12.96 6.27 -4.31
N TRP A 98 12.76 7.33 -3.54
CA TRP A 98 12.18 7.29 -2.21
C TRP A 98 11.10 8.36 -2.05
N PHE A 99 9.95 7.97 -1.50
CA PHE A 99 9.03 8.91 -0.87
C PHE A 99 9.50 9.20 0.55
N LEU A 100 9.45 10.46 0.96
CA LEU A 100 9.82 10.97 2.28
C LEU A 100 8.77 11.96 2.78
N SER A 101 8.37 11.84 4.03
CA SER A 101 7.42 12.79 4.65
C SER A 101 7.64 12.90 6.15
N ASP A 102 7.50 14.13 6.66
CA ASP A 102 7.39 14.42 8.11
C ASP A 102 5.94 14.78 8.51
N ALA A 103 4.98 14.53 7.62
CA ALA A 103 3.58 14.82 7.87
C ALA A 103 2.97 13.83 8.88
N PRO A 104 2.00 14.28 9.71
CA PRO A 104 1.31 13.41 10.64
C PRO A 104 0.50 12.33 9.90
N PHE A 105 0.37 11.19 10.56
CA PHE A 105 -0.51 10.08 10.18
C PHE A 105 -1.25 9.56 11.41
N ASP A 106 -2.33 8.83 11.20
CA ASP A 106 -3.18 8.34 12.29
C ASP A 106 -2.72 6.94 12.72
N LEU A 107 -2.48 6.76 14.02
CA LEU A 107 -2.28 5.43 14.60
C LEU A 107 -3.64 4.78 14.88
N VAL A 108 -3.74 3.48 14.60
CA VAL A 108 -4.89 2.63 14.93
C VAL A 108 -4.42 1.42 15.72
N ASP A 109 -5.33 0.69 16.36
CA ASP A 109 -5.01 -0.37 17.32
C ASP A 109 -3.96 -1.38 16.81
N ASP A 110 -4.01 -1.75 15.52
CA ASP A 110 -3.10 -2.71 14.89
C ASP A 110 -2.32 -2.13 13.70
N GLY A 111 -2.03 -0.82 13.70
CA GLY A 111 -1.28 -0.21 12.58
C GLY A 111 -1.41 1.29 12.43
N ALA A 112 -1.48 1.75 11.19
CA ALA A 112 -1.57 3.18 10.88
C ALA A 112 -2.32 3.45 9.57
N VAL A 113 -2.96 4.60 9.50
CA VAL A 113 -3.64 5.11 8.31
C VAL A 113 -2.93 6.37 7.82
N PHE A 114 -2.62 6.38 6.53
CA PHE A 114 -2.03 7.48 5.78
C PHE A 114 -3.05 7.91 4.74
N ASP A 115 -3.62 9.11 4.89
CA ASP A 115 -4.65 9.67 4.01
C ASP A 115 -4.07 10.87 3.27
N ASP A 116 -3.57 10.62 2.05
CA ASP A 116 -2.94 11.58 1.14
C ASP A 116 -1.93 12.51 1.84
N ILE A 117 -1.06 11.92 2.66
CA ILE A 117 -0.09 12.70 3.43
C ILE A 117 0.91 13.37 2.48
N PRO A 118 1.19 14.67 2.62
CA PRO A 118 2.11 15.36 1.75
C PRO A 118 3.56 14.93 2.01
N GLY A 119 4.37 14.87 0.98
CA GLY A 119 5.77 14.51 1.07
C GLY A 119 6.56 14.90 -0.16
N THR A 120 7.72 14.28 -0.31
CA THR A 120 8.66 14.52 -1.40
C THR A 120 9.13 13.18 -1.96
N VAL A 121 9.19 13.07 -3.28
CA VAL A 121 9.90 11.99 -3.96
C VAL A 121 11.29 12.49 -4.36
N ALA A 122 12.32 11.75 -3.98
CA ALA A 122 13.71 12.10 -4.24
C ALA A 122 14.54 10.85 -4.62
N ARG A 123 15.63 11.07 -5.35
CA ARG A 123 16.65 10.04 -5.64
C ARG A 123 17.64 9.90 -4.51
N GLY A 124 18.05 8.68 -4.19
CA GLY A 124 19.09 8.37 -3.21
C GLY A 124 19.23 6.89 -2.92
N ASP A 125 20.40 6.51 -2.39
CA ASP A 125 20.71 5.11 -2.06
C ASP A 125 19.93 4.58 -0.84
N SER A 126 19.31 5.47 -0.06
CA SER A 126 18.56 5.16 1.17
C SER A 126 17.58 6.28 1.54
N ILE A 127 16.64 5.96 2.44
CA ILE A 127 15.70 6.91 3.06
C ILE A 127 16.37 8.15 3.68
N THR A 128 17.64 8.07 4.09
CA THR A 128 18.37 9.17 4.72
C THR A 128 19.29 9.94 3.78
N SER A 129 19.45 9.48 2.54
CA SER A 129 20.45 9.98 1.60
C SER A 129 19.83 10.53 0.33
N ALA A 130 18.77 11.33 0.46
CA ALA A 130 18.19 12.05 -0.67
C ALA A 130 19.23 13.01 -1.28
N THR A 131 19.45 12.91 -2.59
CA THR A 131 20.46 13.66 -3.34
C THR A 131 19.85 14.63 -4.35
N GLU A 132 18.67 14.29 -4.90
CA GLU A 132 17.96 15.09 -5.89
C GLU A 132 16.45 14.98 -5.66
N VAL A 133 15.74 16.11 -5.59
CA VAL A 133 14.28 16.13 -5.49
C VAL A 133 13.67 15.95 -6.87
N VAL A 134 12.83 14.93 -7.03
CA VAL A 134 12.05 14.66 -8.25
C VAL A 134 10.71 15.38 -8.19
N ASP A 135 10.01 15.28 -7.06
CA ASP A 135 8.76 15.98 -6.80
C ASP A 135 8.66 16.41 -5.33
N ALA A 136 8.43 17.69 -5.09
CA ALA A 136 8.25 18.25 -3.75
C ALA A 136 6.79 18.29 -3.28
N ALA A 137 5.83 17.89 -4.13
CA ALA A 137 4.40 17.88 -3.86
C ALA A 137 3.80 16.46 -3.98
N ALA A 138 4.61 15.44 -3.69
CA ALA A 138 4.16 14.06 -3.70
C ALA A 138 3.19 13.77 -2.55
N THR A 139 2.42 12.70 -2.69
CA THR A 139 1.44 12.24 -1.69
C THR A 139 1.57 10.74 -1.45
N LEU A 140 1.27 10.30 -0.24
CA LEU A 140 1.22 8.88 0.11
C LEU A 140 -0.11 8.54 0.79
N SER A 141 -0.71 7.44 0.33
CA SER A 141 -1.93 6.86 0.88
C SER A 141 -1.74 5.37 1.17
N ALA A 142 -2.13 4.93 2.36
CA ALA A 142 -2.03 3.54 2.81
C ALA A 142 -2.90 3.25 4.04
N ASP A 143 -3.47 2.04 4.12
CA ASP A 143 -3.95 1.43 5.38
C ASP A 143 -2.97 0.31 5.71
N ILE A 144 -2.13 0.54 6.72
CA ILE A 144 -1.09 -0.38 7.14
C ILE A 144 -1.61 -1.19 8.32
N ARG A 145 -1.65 -2.51 8.14
CA ARG A 145 -1.89 -3.50 9.18
C ARG A 145 -0.59 -4.17 9.57
N CYS A 146 -0.30 -4.09 10.85
CA CYS A 146 0.81 -4.77 11.47
C CYS A 146 0.38 -6.13 11.99
N THR A 147 1.31 -7.06 11.93
CA THR A 147 1.24 -8.24 12.81
C THR A 147 1.91 -7.85 14.12
N THR A 148 1.14 -7.82 15.21
CA THR A 148 1.69 -7.67 16.56
C THR A 148 2.64 -8.82 16.84
N GLY A 149 3.95 -8.53 16.84
CA GLY A 149 5.00 -9.39 17.36
C GLY A 149 5.88 -8.53 18.24
N GLU A 150 6.34 -9.08 19.37
CA GLU A 150 7.41 -8.45 20.15
C GLU A 150 8.62 -8.28 19.22
N LEU A 151 9.20 -7.08 19.13
CA LEU A 151 10.52 -6.93 18.52
C LEU A 151 11.51 -7.63 19.47
N GLU A 152 11.95 -8.83 19.11
CA GLU A 152 13.03 -9.54 19.83
C GLU A 152 14.39 -8.85 19.61
#